data_AF-A0AAJ5E3I9-F1
#
_entry.id   AF-A0AAJ5E3I9-F1
#
_cell.length_a   1.000
_cell.length_b   1.000
_cell.length_c   1.000
_cell.angle_alpha   90.00
_cell.angle_beta   90.00
_cell.angle_gamma   90.00
#
_symmetry.space_group_name_H-M   'P 1'
#
loop_
_entity.id
_entity.type
_entity.pdbx_description
1 polymer ?
#
loop_
_entity_poly.entity_id
_entity_poly.type
_entity_poly.pdbx_seq_one_letter_code
_entity_poly.pdbx_strand_id
1 'polypeptide(L)'
;TITIDVHNSSIQAVSDSDVTVYEKALDLNQDGQDLAPGTVTGSLPGNTGETASGTLVGSVSGAVGAITYTLVGSATGTYGQILLNPDGSYTYTLTSPPSTTPQANDGANTLSETFTYQATDALGNSTTSTIVVNIVDDLPTAHADETSVAEGGTVSGNVLWNDVGGADGLAAGGAVVGVRAGSDTSTSAVGGLNTQINGTYGYLTLDANGNAVYHSNPNAVSGPGATDV
;
A
#
# COMPACT_ATOMS: atom_id res chain seq x y z
N THR A 1 -23.81 55.96 -31.82
CA THR A 1 -22.62 55.09 -31.95
C THR A 1 -22.91 53.82 -31.17
N ILE A 2 -22.72 52.64 -31.77
CA ILE A 2 -22.80 51.36 -31.06
C ILE A 2 -21.38 50.99 -30.66
N THR A 3 -21.18 50.70 -29.38
CA THR A 3 -19.94 50.13 -28.85
C THR A 3 -20.23 48.67 -28.52
N ILE A 4 -19.48 47.75 -29.11
CA ILE A 4 -19.52 46.32 -28.76
C ILE A 4 -18.19 46.01 -28.07
N ASP A 5 -18.29 45.49 -26.85
CA ASP A 5 -17.12 45.09 -26.06
C ASP A 5 -16.93 43.58 -26.19
N VAL A 6 -15.80 43.19 -26.77
CA VAL A 6 -15.44 41.77 -26.96
C VAL A 6 -14.40 41.42 -25.92
N HIS A 7 -14.76 40.55 -24.99
CA HIS A 7 -13.85 40.07 -23.96
C HIS A 7 -13.28 38.71 -24.37
N ASN A 8 -12.00 38.48 -24.06
CA ASN A 8 -11.39 37.17 -24.22
C ASN A 8 -11.87 36.22 -23.11
N SER A 9 -12.07 34.94 -23.43
CA SER A 9 -12.38 33.94 -22.40
C SER A 9 -11.13 33.65 -21.57
N SER A 10 -11.21 33.88 -20.26
CA SER A 10 -10.14 33.53 -19.32
C SER A 10 -10.39 32.13 -18.74
N ILE A 11 -10.22 31.10 -19.57
CA ILE A 11 -10.42 29.72 -19.14
C ILE A 11 -9.39 29.36 -18.05
N GLN A 12 -9.86 28.80 -16.94
CA GLN A 12 -9.03 28.39 -15.80
C GLN A 12 -9.45 26.99 -15.35
N ALA A 13 -8.48 26.11 -15.16
CA ALA A 13 -8.68 24.77 -14.64
C ALA A 13 -8.05 24.65 -13.25
N VAL A 14 -8.69 23.91 -12.35
CA VAL A 14 -8.17 23.59 -11.02
C VAL A 14 -7.72 22.15 -10.95
N SER A 15 -6.77 21.87 -10.06
CA SER A 15 -6.31 20.50 -9.82
C SER A 15 -7.43 19.68 -9.17
N ASP A 16 -7.56 18.44 -9.59
CA ASP A 16 -8.35 17.42 -8.92
C ASP A 16 -7.42 16.57 -8.05
N SER A 17 -7.82 16.28 -6.82
CA SER A 17 -6.97 15.60 -5.83
C SER A 17 -7.75 14.74 -4.83
N ASP A 18 -9.00 14.40 -5.12
CA ASP A 18 -9.87 13.64 -4.22
C ASP A 18 -9.84 12.13 -4.46
N VAL A 19 -9.19 11.68 -5.55
CA VAL A 19 -9.04 10.26 -5.87
C VAL A 19 -7.97 9.61 -5.01
N THR A 20 -8.31 8.45 -4.46
CA THR A 20 -7.46 7.65 -3.60
C THR A 20 -7.55 6.18 -4.01
N VAL A 21 -6.40 5.52 -4.08
CA VAL A 21 -6.26 4.08 -4.31
C VAL A 21 -5.44 3.45 -3.18
N TYR A 22 -5.54 2.14 -3.05
CA TYR A 22 -4.95 1.40 -1.95
C TYR A 22 -4.04 0.29 -2.45
N GLU A 23 -2.80 0.30 -1.97
CA GLU A 23 -1.81 -0.70 -2.30
C GLU A 23 -2.19 -2.09 -1.81
N LYS A 24 -2.88 -2.18 -0.67
CA LYS A 24 -3.39 -3.44 -0.11
C LYS A 24 -4.22 -4.25 -1.09
N ALA A 25 -4.82 -3.59 -2.09
CA ALA A 25 -5.72 -4.21 -3.02
C ALA A 25 -5.03 -4.68 -4.32
N LEU A 26 -3.74 -4.35 -4.50
CA LEU A 26 -2.94 -4.84 -5.63
C LEU A 26 -3.08 -6.36 -5.80
N ASP A 27 -3.35 -6.80 -7.02
CA ASP A 27 -3.36 -8.20 -7.38
C ASP A 27 -2.88 -8.42 -8.83
N LEU A 28 -2.72 -9.68 -9.23
CA LEU A 28 -2.10 -10.06 -10.51
C LEU A 28 -3.11 -10.23 -11.65
N ASN A 29 -4.40 -10.05 -11.38
CA ASN A 29 -5.47 -10.17 -12.34
C ASN A 29 -5.86 -8.78 -12.84
N GLN A 30 -6.42 -8.74 -14.04
CA GLN A 30 -7.14 -7.57 -14.52
C GLN A 30 -8.61 -7.92 -14.45
N ASP A 31 -9.30 -7.41 -13.43
CA ASP A 31 -10.72 -7.66 -13.26
C ASP A 31 -11.49 -6.35 -13.04
N GLY A 32 -12.81 -6.45 -12.82
CA GLY A 32 -13.66 -5.28 -12.57
C GLY A 32 -13.46 -4.12 -13.55
N GLN A 33 -12.92 -3.01 -13.04
CA GLN A 33 -12.67 -1.76 -13.75
C GLN A 33 -11.18 -1.53 -14.07
N ASP A 34 -10.33 -2.54 -13.83
CA ASP A 34 -8.89 -2.41 -13.97
C ASP A 34 -8.48 -2.09 -15.39
N LEU A 35 -7.62 -1.09 -15.52
CA LEU A 35 -6.98 -0.77 -16.78
C LEU A 35 -5.87 -1.78 -17.12
N ALA A 36 -5.27 -2.40 -16.11
CA ALA A 36 -4.21 -3.39 -16.23
C ALA A 36 -4.04 -4.20 -14.93
N PRO A 37 -3.46 -5.40 -14.98
CA PRO A 37 -3.14 -6.16 -13.77
C PRO A 37 -1.99 -5.51 -13.00
N GLY A 38 -1.96 -5.74 -11.70
CA GLY A 38 -0.83 -5.38 -10.86
C GLY A 38 0.38 -6.32 -11.05
N THR A 39 1.51 -5.92 -10.46
CA THR A 39 2.79 -6.66 -10.53
C THR A 39 3.09 -7.47 -9.28
N VAL A 40 2.34 -7.24 -8.19
CA VAL A 40 2.50 -7.87 -6.88
C VAL A 40 1.12 -8.16 -6.29
N THR A 41 1.09 -8.80 -5.13
CA THR A 41 -0.14 -9.08 -4.38
C THR A 41 -0.06 -8.33 -3.06
N GLY A 42 -1.01 -7.43 -2.81
CA GLY A 42 -1.14 -6.70 -1.55
C GLY A 42 -1.77 -7.54 -0.44
N SER A 43 -1.98 -6.92 0.72
CA SER A 43 -2.51 -7.61 1.90
C SER A 43 -3.98 -8.08 1.78
N LEU A 44 -4.76 -7.50 0.85
CA LEU A 44 -6.17 -7.78 0.60
C LEU A 44 -6.48 -7.82 -0.92
N PRO A 45 -5.90 -8.76 -1.68
CA PRO A 45 -5.93 -8.79 -3.15
C PRO A 45 -7.28 -9.24 -3.77
N GLY A 46 -8.34 -9.22 -2.98
CA GLY A 46 -9.73 -9.41 -3.47
C GLY A 46 -10.59 -8.17 -3.24
N ASN A 47 -9.98 -7.08 -2.76
CA ASN A 47 -10.57 -5.76 -2.74
C ASN A 47 -10.33 -5.11 -4.11
N THR A 48 -11.18 -4.18 -4.53
CA THR A 48 -11.04 -3.46 -5.80
C THR A 48 -10.51 -2.03 -5.60
N GLY A 49 -9.69 -1.84 -4.57
CA GLY A 49 -9.26 -0.54 -4.05
C GLY A 49 -8.06 0.05 -4.80
N GLU A 50 -7.40 -0.77 -5.61
CA GLU A 50 -6.34 -0.44 -6.56
C GLU A 50 -6.88 0.36 -7.74
N THR A 51 -8.19 0.26 -8.04
CA THR A 51 -8.86 1.02 -9.07
C THR A 51 -9.84 2.06 -8.48
N ALA A 52 -9.75 3.30 -8.98
CA ALA A 52 -10.66 4.38 -8.62
C ALA A 52 -11.04 5.24 -9.83
N SER A 53 -12.20 5.87 -9.78
CA SER A 53 -12.71 6.76 -10.83
C SER A 53 -13.06 8.13 -10.28
N GLY A 54 -12.96 9.16 -11.13
CA GLY A 54 -13.28 10.55 -10.80
C GLY A 54 -13.83 11.32 -11.99
N THR A 55 -14.08 12.62 -11.81
CA THR A 55 -14.56 13.50 -12.89
C THR A 55 -14.01 14.91 -12.78
N LEU A 56 -13.59 15.47 -13.91
CA LEU A 56 -13.16 16.86 -14.05
C LEU A 56 -14.32 17.84 -14.30
N VAL A 57 -15.57 17.36 -14.31
CA VAL A 57 -16.75 18.20 -14.49
C VAL A 57 -16.87 19.14 -13.30
N GLY A 58 -16.86 20.45 -13.58
CA GLY A 58 -16.85 21.50 -12.55
C GLY A 58 -15.45 22.01 -12.19
N SER A 59 -14.38 21.35 -12.64
CA SER A 59 -12.99 21.76 -12.40
C SER A 59 -12.50 22.88 -13.34
N VAL A 60 -13.37 23.40 -14.21
CA VAL A 60 -13.03 24.44 -15.19
C VAL A 60 -14.01 25.61 -15.09
N SER A 61 -13.48 26.82 -15.04
CA SER A 61 -14.25 28.07 -15.02
C SER A 61 -13.83 28.99 -16.17
N GLY A 62 -14.69 29.94 -16.55
CA GLY A 62 -14.41 30.88 -17.65
C GLY A 62 -14.39 30.26 -19.05
N ALA A 63 -14.83 29.00 -19.18
CA ALA A 63 -15.03 28.33 -20.47
C ALA A 63 -16.35 28.72 -21.13
N VAL A 64 -16.41 28.66 -22.46
CA VAL A 64 -17.64 28.88 -23.22
C VAL A 64 -18.08 27.60 -23.94
N GLY A 65 -19.32 27.19 -23.70
CA GLY A 65 -19.90 26.00 -24.32
C GLY A 65 -19.43 24.69 -23.68
N ALA A 66 -19.49 23.60 -24.45
CA ALA A 66 -19.02 22.30 -23.99
C ALA A 66 -17.50 22.29 -23.79
N ILE A 67 -17.06 21.57 -22.77
CA ILE A 67 -15.64 21.40 -22.44
C ILE A 67 -15.26 19.97 -22.81
N THR A 68 -14.14 19.81 -23.51
CA THR A 68 -13.53 18.51 -23.78
C THR A 68 -12.21 18.39 -23.04
N TYR A 69 -11.91 17.18 -22.58
CA TYR A 69 -10.72 16.88 -21.79
C TYR A 69 -9.80 15.91 -22.52
N THR A 70 -8.49 16.12 -22.41
CA THR A 70 -7.49 15.22 -22.96
C THR A 70 -6.32 15.08 -22.00
N LEU A 71 -5.70 13.91 -22.00
CA LEU A 71 -4.48 13.69 -21.23
C LEU A 71 -3.30 14.35 -21.93
N VAL A 72 -2.44 15.01 -21.16
CA VAL A 72 -1.17 15.57 -21.63
C VAL A 72 -0.05 14.66 -21.12
N GLY A 73 0.54 13.89 -22.03
CA GLY A 73 1.62 12.95 -21.72
C GLY A 73 1.19 11.49 -21.76
N SER A 74 1.90 10.65 -21.00
CA SER A 74 1.67 9.21 -20.94
C SER A 74 0.46 8.86 -20.07
N ALA A 75 -0.35 7.90 -20.53
CA ALA A 75 -1.39 7.26 -19.73
C ALA A 75 -0.81 6.28 -18.69
N THR A 76 0.41 5.81 -18.89
CA THR A 76 1.16 5.00 -17.92
C THR A 76 2.07 5.91 -17.10
N GLY A 77 1.81 5.94 -15.79
CA GLY A 77 2.65 6.60 -14.79
C GLY A 77 3.78 5.70 -14.29
N THR A 78 4.36 6.10 -13.18
CA THR A 78 5.33 5.35 -12.38
C THR A 78 4.68 4.18 -11.63
N TYR A 79 3.50 4.41 -11.04
CA TYR A 79 2.84 3.44 -10.15
C TYR A 79 1.60 2.79 -10.76
N GLY A 80 0.93 3.47 -11.69
CA GLY A 80 -0.29 2.98 -12.29
C GLY A 80 -0.59 3.51 -13.68
N GLN A 81 -1.82 3.31 -14.11
CA GLN A 81 -2.32 3.75 -15.42
C GLN A 81 -3.58 4.57 -15.24
N ILE A 82 -3.74 5.60 -16.07
CA ILE A 82 -4.95 6.44 -16.13
C ILE A 82 -5.59 6.38 -17.51
N LEU A 83 -6.91 6.34 -17.53
CA LEU A 83 -7.74 6.57 -18.71
C LEU A 83 -8.58 7.82 -18.46
N LEU A 84 -8.34 8.89 -19.21
CA LEU A 84 -9.16 10.11 -19.22
C LEU A 84 -10.02 10.14 -20.48
N ASN A 85 -11.34 10.19 -20.30
CA ASN A 85 -12.31 10.32 -21.38
C ASN A 85 -12.55 11.79 -21.74
N PRO A 86 -13.00 12.09 -22.98
CA PRO A 86 -13.28 13.45 -23.43
C PRO A 86 -14.36 14.18 -22.63
N ASP A 87 -15.24 13.46 -21.93
CA ASP A 87 -16.29 14.01 -21.07
C ASP A 87 -15.78 14.42 -19.67
N GLY A 88 -14.50 14.18 -19.39
CA GLY A 88 -13.85 14.49 -18.12
C GLY A 88 -13.97 13.38 -17.07
N SER A 89 -14.68 12.29 -17.35
CA SER A 89 -14.59 11.08 -16.52
C SER A 89 -13.22 10.43 -16.69
N TYR A 90 -12.66 9.92 -15.60
CA TYR A 90 -11.41 9.18 -15.65
C TYR A 90 -11.41 7.99 -14.70
N THR A 91 -10.57 7.01 -15.00
CA THR A 91 -10.27 5.86 -14.15
C THR A 91 -8.77 5.74 -14.00
N TYR A 92 -8.30 5.44 -12.80
CA TYR A 92 -6.91 5.12 -12.51
C TYR A 92 -6.85 3.74 -11.86
N THR A 93 -5.88 2.93 -12.26
CA THR A 93 -5.54 1.63 -11.65
C THR A 93 -4.10 1.67 -11.20
N LEU A 94 -3.87 1.48 -9.89
CA LEU A 94 -2.56 1.23 -9.31
C LEU A 94 -2.09 -0.16 -9.75
N THR A 95 -0.86 -0.25 -10.25
CA THR A 95 -0.32 -1.51 -10.78
C THR A 95 0.95 -1.97 -10.07
N SER A 96 1.64 -1.07 -9.37
CA SER A 96 2.86 -1.39 -8.65
C SER A 96 2.91 -0.65 -7.32
N PRO A 97 3.61 -1.24 -6.32
CA PRO A 97 3.73 -0.64 -5.01
C PRO A 97 4.63 0.60 -5.10
N PRO A 98 4.25 1.73 -4.49
CA PRO A 98 5.10 2.90 -4.40
C PRO A 98 6.26 2.69 -3.43
N SER A 99 7.38 2.13 -3.91
CA SER A 99 8.55 1.90 -3.06
C SER A 99 9.29 3.20 -2.72
N THR A 100 9.42 3.54 -1.44
CA THR A 100 10.46 4.46 -0.94
C THR A 100 11.75 3.68 -0.75
N THR A 101 12.68 3.74 -1.72
CA THR A 101 13.98 3.07 -1.53
C THR A 101 14.88 3.84 -0.55
N PRO A 102 15.60 3.15 0.36
CA PRO A 102 15.47 1.73 0.70
C PRO A 102 14.23 1.51 1.57
N GLN A 103 13.38 0.52 1.22
CA GLN A 103 12.07 0.20 1.82
C GLN A 103 11.99 0.65 3.27
N ALA A 104 11.66 1.93 3.43
CA ALA A 104 11.90 2.57 4.70
C ALA A 104 10.73 2.18 5.59
N ASN A 105 11.00 2.02 6.88
CA ASN A 105 9.99 1.76 7.89
C ASN A 105 9.14 3.03 8.10
N ASP A 106 8.49 3.49 7.03
CA ASP A 106 7.81 4.78 6.93
C ASP A 106 6.44 4.74 7.63
N GLY A 107 6.01 3.55 8.04
CA GLY A 107 4.69 3.32 8.59
C GLY A 107 3.61 3.64 7.57
N ALA A 108 2.37 3.82 8.05
CA ALA A 108 1.27 4.20 7.18
C ALA A 108 1.57 5.55 6.53
N ASN A 109 1.79 5.55 5.23
CA ASN A 109 2.09 6.74 4.47
C ASN A 109 1.10 6.91 3.30
N THR A 110 1.17 8.07 2.66
CA THR A 110 0.40 8.33 1.45
C THR A 110 1.32 9.00 0.45
N LEU A 111 1.50 8.35 -0.70
CA LEU A 111 2.22 8.90 -1.84
C LEU A 111 1.23 9.50 -2.82
N SER A 112 1.75 10.21 -3.83
CA SER A 112 0.90 10.74 -4.89
C SER A 112 1.52 10.55 -6.26
N GLU A 113 0.66 10.29 -7.24
CA GLU A 113 0.98 10.29 -8.65
C GLU A 113 0.19 11.38 -9.36
N THR A 114 0.79 12.08 -10.31
CA THR A 114 0.17 13.24 -10.96
C THR A 114 0.14 13.09 -12.46
N PHE A 115 -1.04 13.31 -13.04
CA PHE A 115 -1.27 13.36 -14.47
C PHE A 115 -1.72 14.75 -14.89
N THR A 116 -1.20 15.27 -16.00
CA THR A 116 -1.61 16.56 -16.54
C THR A 116 -2.75 16.37 -17.53
N TYR A 117 -3.81 17.15 -17.42
CA TYR A 117 -4.89 17.20 -18.39
C TYR A 117 -4.97 18.57 -19.06
N GLN A 118 -5.50 18.60 -20.27
CA GLN A 118 -5.89 19.81 -20.98
C GLN A 118 -7.42 19.85 -21.08
N ALA A 119 -8.01 20.99 -20.74
CA ALA A 119 -9.41 21.29 -20.97
C ALA A 119 -9.52 22.29 -22.12
N THR A 120 -10.43 22.04 -23.06
CA THR A 120 -10.68 22.89 -24.23
C THR A 120 -12.16 23.24 -24.32
N ASP A 121 -12.48 24.52 -24.47
CA ASP A 121 -13.87 24.98 -24.64
C ASP A 121 -14.33 24.90 -26.11
N ALA A 122 -15.61 25.21 -26.36
CA ALA A 122 -16.20 25.13 -27.70
C ALA A 122 -15.67 26.20 -28.68
N LEU A 123 -14.93 27.19 -28.18
CA LEU A 123 -14.29 28.24 -28.98
C LEU A 123 -12.81 27.92 -29.26
N GLY A 124 -12.29 26.81 -28.74
CA GLY A 124 -10.91 26.37 -28.91
C GLY A 124 -9.93 26.99 -27.92
N ASN A 125 -10.39 27.64 -26.84
CA ASN A 125 -9.51 28.09 -25.77
C ASN A 125 -9.15 26.90 -24.90
N SER A 126 -7.87 26.77 -24.54
CA SER A 126 -7.39 25.67 -23.71
C SER A 126 -6.63 26.13 -22.48
N THR A 127 -6.68 25.32 -21.45
CA THR A 127 -5.85 25.43 -20.24
C THR A 127 -5.47 24.04 -19.74
N THR A 128 -4.46 23.97 -18.87
CA THR A 128 -4.01 22.71 -18.29
C THR A 128 -4.09 22.76 -16.78
N SER A 129 -4.38 21.61 -16.18
CA SER A 129 -4.20 21.39 -14.74
C SER A 129 -3.91 19.90 -14.50
N THR A 130 -4.04 19.44 -13.27
CA THR A 130 -3.60 18.10 -12.86
C THR A 130 -4.70 17.27 -12.23
N ILE A 131 -4.65 15.96 -12.45
CA ILE A 131 -5.28 14.93 -11.62
C ILE A 131 -4.19 14.39 -10.69
N VAL A 132 -4.39 14.50 -9.39
CA VAL A 132 -3.50 13.98 -8.35
C VAL A 132 -4.17 12.77 -7.73
N VAL A 133 -3.54 11.61 -7.88
CA VAL A 133 -4.00 10.35 -7.30
C VAL A 133 -3.24 10.14 -6.00
N ASN A 134 -3.96 10.00 -4.89
CA ASN A 134 -3.38 9.61 -3.60
C ASN A 134 -3.27 8.08 -3.54
N ILE A 135 -2.12 7.58 -3.10
CA ILE A 135 -1.84 6.16 -2.99
C ILE A 135 -1.60 5.86 -1.52
N VAL A 136 -2.48 5.05 -0.92
CA VAL A 136 -2.36 4.63 0.48
C VAL A 136 -1.61 3.31 0.53
N ASP A 137 -0.44 3.36 1.15
CA ASP A 137 0.44 2.21 1.41
C ASP A 137 -0.21 1.23 2.39
N ASP A 138 0.10 -0.06 2.25
CA ASP A 138 -0.32 -1.10 3.17
C ASP A 138 0.76 -1.39 4.23
N LEU A 139 0.40 -2.13 5.28
CA LEU A 139 1.33 -2.45 6.36
C LEU A 139 1.46 -3.95 6.50
N PRO A 140 2.67 -4.46 6.80
CA PRO A 140 2.84 -5.85 7.16
C PRO A 140 2.03 -6.16 8.43
N THR A 141 1.43 -7.34 8.47
CA THR A 141 0.63 -7.82 9.61
C THR A 141 1.21 -9.13 10.11
N ALA A 142 1.69 -9.11 11.36
CA ALA A 142 2.17 -10.30 12.05
C ALA A 142 1.00 -11.08 12.68
N HIS A 143 1.03 -12.40 12.59
CA HIS A 143 0.06 -13.31 13.20
C HIS A 143 0.75 -14.17 14.26
N ALA A 144 0.09 -14.36 15.40
CA ALA A 144 0.67 -15.15 16.49
C ALA A 144 0.87 -16.62 16.09
N ASP A 145 2.03 -17.17 16.44
CA ASP A 145 2.35 -18.59 16.33
C ASP A 145 2.13 -19.33 17.65
N GLU A 146 1.60 -20.54 17.56
CA GLU A 146 1.46 -21.43 18.70
C GLU A 146 1.90 -22.85 18.32
N THR A 147 2.61 -23.52 19.24
CA THR A 147 3.00 -24.92 19.10
C THR A 147 3.17 -25.56 20.47
N SER A 148 3.43 -26.87 20.50
CA SER A 148 3.69 -27.60 21.75
C SER A 148 4.82 -28.59 21.58
N VAL A 149 5.53 -28.88 22.67
CA VAL A 149 6.60 -29.85 22.73
C VAL A 149 6.57 -30.57 24.07
N ALA A 150 6.98 -31.84 24.10
CA ALA A 150 7.17 -32.55 25.36
C ALA A 150 8.37 -31.98 26.13
N GLU A 151 8.35 -32.15 27.45
CA GLU A 151 9.48 -31.72 28.30
C GLU A 151 10.80 -32.34 27.86
N GLY A 152 11.87 -31.54 27.90
CA GLY A 152 13.18 -31.94 27.39
C GLY A 152 13.28 -32.08 25.86
N GLY A 153 12.19 -31.84 25.13
CA GLY A 153 12.16 -31.87 23.68
C GLY A 153 12.54 -30.54 23.03
N THR A 154 12.59 -30.58 21.70
CA THR A 154 12.81 -29.42 20.84
C THR A 154 11.74 -29.36 19.76
N VAL A 155 11.28 -28.16 19.44
CA VAL A 155 10.39 -27.88 18.32
C VAL A 155 10.94 -26.72 17.52
N SER A 156 10.78 -26.78 16.20
CA SER A 156 11.22 -25.74 15.28
C SER A 156 10.10 -25.32 14.34
N GLY A 157 10.15 -24.09 13.87
CA GLY A 157 9.19 -23.54 12.90
C GLY A 157 9.72 -22.25 12.28
N ASN A 158 8.87 -21.57 11.53
CA ASN A 158 9.15 -20.23 11.04
C ASN A 158 7.96 -19.31 11.35
N VAL A 159 8.23 -18.21 12.06
CA VAL A 159 7.20 -17.26 12.54
C VAL A 159 6.65 -16.34 11.44
N LEU A 160 7.20 -16.41 10.22
CA LEU A 160 6.75 -15.58 9.09
C LEU A 160 5.80 -16.33 8.15
N TRP A 161 5.53 -17.62 8.38
CA TRP A 161 4.73 -18.43 7.44
C TRP A 161 3.24 -18.05 7.40
N ASN A 162 2.71 -17.52 8.50
CA ASN A 162 1.33 -17.03 8.62
C ASN A 162 1.25 -15.50 8.53
N ASP A 163 2.37 -14.80 8.43
CA ASP A 163 2.43 -13.35 8.34
C ASP A 163 2.05 -12.85 6.93
N VAL A 164 1.58 -11.61 6.88
CA VAL A 164 1.31 -10.89 5.62
C VAL A 164 2.36 -9.80 5.47
N GLY A 165 3.16 -9.88 4.41
CA GLY A 165 4.29 -8.97 4.18
C GLY A 165 3.96 -7.62 3.54
N GLY A 166 2.68 -7.36 3.21
CA GLY A 166 2.30 -6.23 2.37
C GLY A 166 2.64 -6.42 0.89
N ALA A 167 2.30 -5.44 0.06
CA ALA A 167 2.60 -5.47 -1.38
C ALA A 167 4.10 -5.27 -1.68
N ASP A 168 4.81 -4.57 -0.79
CA ASP A 168 6.27 -4.46 -0.77
C ASP A 168 6.99 -5.79 -0.52
N GLY A 169 6.31 -6.71 0.16
CA GLY A 169 6.86 -7.98 0.60
C GLY A 169 7.76 -7.87 1.84
N LEU A 170 8.29 -9.02 2.27
CA LEU A 170 9.15 -9.09 3.45
C LEU A 170 10.52 -8.49 3.17
N ALA A 171 11.09 -7.81 4.19
CA ALA A 171 12.42 -7.22 4.09
C ALA A 171 13.49 -8.27 3.68
N ALA A 172 14.28 -7.94 2.65
CA ALA A 172 15.25 -8.86 2.04
C ALA A 172 16.38 -9.35 2.99
N GLY A 173 16.56 -8.71 4.15
CA GLY A 173 17.51 -9.10 5.20
C GLY A 173 16.88 -9.88 6.36
N GLY A 174 15.59 -10.22 6.26
CA GLY A 174 14.78 -10.80 7.32
C GLY A 174 13.81 -9.77 7.92
N ALA A 175 12.55 -10.17 8.10
CA ALA A 175 11.49 -9.31 8.62
C ALA A 175 11.48 -9.21 10.16
N VAL A 176 12.15 -10.13 10.85
CA VAL A 176 12.20 -10.12 12.32
C VAL A 176 13.33 -9.20 12.79
N VAL A 177 12.97 -8.12 13.51
CA VAL A 177 13.93 -7.14 14.05
C VAL A 177 14.29 -7.35 15.52
N GLY A 178 13.52 -8.17 16.22
CA GLY A 178 13.83 -8.54 17.58
C GLY A 178 12.86 -9.51 18.21
N VAL A 179 13.27 -10.05 19.36
CA VAL A 179 12.52 -11.01 20.15
C VAL A 179 12.76 -10.74 21.62
N ARG A 180 11.72 -10.90 22.44
CA ARG A 180 11.78 -10.82 23.90
C ARG A 180 10.85 -11.86 24.51
N ALA A 181 11.18 -12.32 25.71
CA ALA A 181 10.25 -13.09 26.53
C ALA A 181 9.15 -12.17 27.10
N GLY A 182 7.98 -12.74 27.33
CA GLY A 182 6.81 -12.11 27.91
C GLY A 182 5.76 -11.67 26.90
N SER A 183 4.66 -11.13 27.43
CA SER A 183 3.51 -10.64 26.65
C SER A 183 3.44 -9.11 26.54
N ASP A 184 4.47 -8.39 27.01
CA ASP A 184 4.50 -6.93 26.90
C ASP A 184 4.62 -6.55 25.43
N THR A 185 3.72 -5.73 24.91
CA THR A 185 3.72 -5.16 23.56
C THR A 185 3.80 -3.63 23.56
N SER A 186 4.02 -3.00 24.72
CA SER A 186 4.04 -1.54 24.89
C SER A 186 5.22 -0.85 24.18
N THR A 187 6.27 -1.61 23.86
CA THR A 187 7.43 -1.15 23.08
C THR A 187 7.78 -2.18 22.01
N SER A 188 8.45 -1.76 20.93
CA SER A 188 8.94 -2.70 19.92
C SER A 188 10.00 -3.64 20.50
N ALA A 189 9.99 -4.92 20.10
CA ALA A 189 11.08 -5.84 20.41
C ALA A 189 12.24 -5.56 19.44
N VAL A 190 13.43 -5.28 19.96
CA VAL A 190 14.61 -4.98 19.14
C VAL A 190 15.80 -5.77 19.67
N GLY A 191 16.47 -6.52 18.78
CA GLY A 191 17.61 -7.38 19.14
C GLY A 191 17.20 -8.75 19.71
N GLY A 192 18.15 -9.46 20.33
CA GLY A 192 17.92 -10.82 20.85
C GLY A 192 17.96 -11.94 19.81
N LEU A 193 18.00 -11.59 18.52
CA LEU A 193 18.08 -12.56 17.42
C LEU A 193 19.37 -13.40 17.52
N ASN A 194 19.27 -14.68 17.19
CA ASN A 194 20.34 -15.67 17.29
C ASN A 194 20.94 -15.82 18.71
N THR A 195 20.18 -15.42 19.74
CA THR A 195 20.54 -15.64 21.15
C THR A 195 19.46 -16.45 21.86
N GLN A 196 19.79 -17.01 23.02
CA GLN A 196 18.81 -17.71 23.86
C GLN A 196 17.94 -16.69 24.58
N ILE A 197 16.66 -16.69 24.24
CA ILE A 197 15.62 -15.95 24.94
C ILE A 197 14.99 -16.89 25.95
N ASN A 198 15.38 -16.74 27.21
CA ASN A 198 14.91 -17.60 28.28
C ASN A 198 13.47 -17.27 28.64
N GLY A 199 12.61 -18.27 28.56
CA GLY A 199 11.30 -18.28 29.19
C GLY A 199 11.35 -18.93 30.57
N THR A 200 10.18 -19.19 31.12
CA THR A 200 9.96 -19.94 32.36
C THR A 200 10.28 -21.43 32.21
N TYR A 201 9.95 -22.05 31.07
CA TYR A 201 10.02 -23.51 30.88
C TYR A 201 11.03 -23.97 29.84
N GLY A 202 11.77 -23.05 29.25
CA GLY A 202 12.74 -23.34 28.21
C GLY A 202 13.40 -22.07 27.67
N TYR A 203 13.94 -22.15 26.46
CA TYR A 203 14.42 -20.98 25.74
C TYR A 203 14.12 -21.08 24.24
N LEU A 204 13.93 -19.91 23.63
CA LEU A 204 13.76 -19.74 22.19
C LEU A 204 15.04 -19.18 21.57
N THR A 205 15.42 -19.69 20.39
CA THR A 205 16.32 -19.00 19.46
C THR A 205 15.53 -18.62 18.22
N LEU A 206 15.62 -17.36 17.77
CA LEU A 206 14.96 -16.85 16.58
C LEU A 206 15.95 -16.06 15.72
N ASP A 207 16.00 -16.32 14.42
CA ASP A 207 16.79 -15.53 13.47
C ASP A 207 15.97 -14.43 12.76
N ALA A 208 16.64 -13.57 11.99
CA ALA A 208 16.00 -12.48 11.26
C ALA A 208 15.03 -12.97 10.16
N ASN A 209 15.25 -14.18 9.64
CA ASN A 209 14.42 -14.81 8.61
C ASN A 209 13.23 -15.58 9.19
N GLY A 210 12.98 -15.43 10.50
CA GLY A 210 11.86 -16.07 11.18
C GLY A 210 12.11 -17.49 11.65
N ASN A 211 13.28 -18.09 11.40
CA ASN A 211 13.52 -19.47 11.82
C ASN A 211 13.65 -19.54 13.34
N ALA A 212 12.76 -20.31 13.95
CA ALA A 212 12.60 -20.45 15.38
C ALA A 212 12.93 -21.87 15.84
N VAL A 213 13.66 -21.98 16.95
CA VAL A 213 13.88 -23.25 17.65
C VAL A 213 13.66 -23.04 19.15
N TYR A 214 12.69 -23.75 19.71
CA TYR A 214 12.41 -23.75 21.13
C TYR A 214 12.91 -25.05 21.78
N HIS A 215 13.64 -24.91 22.89
CA HIS A 215 14.14 -26.01 23.70
C HIS A 215 13.42 -26.02 25.05
N SER A 216 12.66 -27.07 25.32
CA SER A 216 11.99 -27.25 26.60
C SER A 216 12.94 -27.85 27.63
N ASN A 217 12.88 -27.35 28.87
CA ASN A 217 13.61 -27.91 29.98
C ASN A 217 12.97 -29.25 30.44
N PRO A 218 13.76 -30.31 30.69
CA PRO A 218 13.23 -31.55 31.25
C PRO A 218 12.65 -31.35 32.66
N ASN A 219 11.53 -32.01 32.98
CA ASN A 219 10.92 -32.02 34.32
C ASN A 219 10.54 -30.63 34.85
N ALA A 220 10.20 -29.68 33.96
CA ALA A 220 9.97 -28.29 34.31
C ALA A 220 8.50 -27.94 34.63
N VAL A 221 7.55 -28.84 34.34
CA VAL A 221 6.10 -28.61 34.48
C VAL A 221 5.46 -29.66 35.38
N SER A 222 4.45 -29.26 36.16
CA SER A 222 3.75 -30.14 37.12
C SER A 222 2.51 -30.85 36.54
N GLY A 223 2.14 -30.53 35.30
CA GLY A 223 1.01 -31.10 34.56
C GLY A 223 0.94 -30.56 33.13
N PRO A 224 0.10 -31.15 32.25
CA PRO A 224 -0.05 -30.70 30.87
C PRO A 224 -0.70 -29.31 30.79
N GLY A 225 -0.36 -28.55 29.74
CA GLY A 225 -0.97 -27.24 29.45
C GLY A 225 -0.25 -26.03 30.07
N ALA A 226 0.98 -26.19 30.57
CA ALA A 226 1.81 -25.06 30.92
C ALA A 226 2.24 -24.29 29.65
N THR A 227 2.16 -22.96 29.70
CA THR A 227 2.53 -22.07 28.61
C THR A 227 3.78 -21.30 29.02
N ASP A 228 4.77 -21.24 28.13
CA ASP A 228 5.94 -20.41 28.35
C ASP A 228 5.64 -18.94 28.04
N VAL A 229 6.33 -18.04 28.73
CA VAL A 229 6.32 -16.60 28.48
C VAL A 229 7.74 -16.10 28.41
#